data_AF-H9A204-F1
#
_entry.id   AF-H9A204-F1
#
_cell.length_a   1.000
_cell.length_b   1.000
_cell.length_c   1.000
_cell.angle_alpha   90.00
_cell.angle_beta   90.00
_cell.angle_gamma   90.00
#
_symmetry.space_group_name_H-M   'P 1'
#
loop_
_entity.id
_entity.type
_entity.pdbx_description
1 polymer ?
#
loop_
_entity_poly.entity_id
_entity_poly.type
_entity_poly.pdbx_seq_one_letter_code
_entity_poly.pdbx_strand_id
1 'polypeptide(L)'
;GTPSVFYDHIFSHYRQEIEALLSVRKRNKIHCRSRVEIVKAERDVYAAIIDEKVAMRLGPGHYEPPSGSQNWSFVTEGRDYKVWEAA
;
A
#
# COMPACT_ATOMS: atom_id res chain seq x y z
N GLY A 1 -0.76 -9.89 8.13
CA GLY A 1 0.24 -10.99 8.06
C GLY A 1 1.67 -10.52 8.29
N THR A 2 2.62 -11.46 8.32
CA THR A 2 4.08 -11.21 8.39
C THR A 2 4.69 -11.46 6.99
N PRO A 3 5.05 -10.42 6.23
CA PRO A 3 5.57 -10.60 4.88
C PRO A 3 7.00 -11.12 4.88
N SER A 4 7.36 -11.85 3.84
CA SER A 4 8.74 -12.25 3.50
C SER A 4 9.04 -11.82 2.07
N VAL A 5 10.25 -11.35 1.83
CA VAL A 5 10.69 -10.89 0.50
C VAL A 5 11.68 -11.90 -0.05
N PHE A 6 11.48 -12.28 -1.31
CA PHE A 6 12.36 -13.23 -2.01
C PHE A 6 13.71 -12.59 -2.35
N TYR A 7 14.80 -13.36 -2.23
CA TYR A 7 16.17 -12.86 -2.38
C TYR A 7 16.39 -12.17 -3.73
N ASP A 8 16.06 -12.83 -4.83
CA ASP A 8 16.31 -12.30 -6.17
C ASP A 8 15.54 -10.98 -6.42
N HIS A 9 14.37 -10.81 -5.80
CA HIS A 9 13.62 -9.56 -5.92
C HIS A 9 14.33 -8.39 -5.22
N ILE A 10 14.97 -8.62 -4.07
CA ILE A 10 15.76 -7.60 -3.35
C ILE A 10 17.01 -7.19 -4.16
N PHE A 11 17.60 -8.11 -4.92
CA PHE A 11 18.79 -7.86 -5.74
C PHE A 11 18.49 -7.57 -7.21
N SER A 12 17.24 -7.19 -7.51
CA SER A 12 16.79 -6.80 -8.85
C SER A 12 16.45 -5.31 -8.93
N HIS A 13 15.88 -4.87 -10.05
CA HIS A 13 15.34 -3.52 -10.22
C HIS A 13 14.19 -3.20 -9.23
N TYR A 14 13.56 -4.21 -8.61
CA TYR A 14 12.50 -4.01 -7.61
C TYR A 14 13.01 -3.51 -6.24
N ARG A 15 14.33 -3.47 -6.02
CA ARG A 15 14.90 -3.14 -4.71
C ARG A 15 14.34 -1.85 -4.12
N GLN A 16 14.35 -0.76 -4.89
CA GLN A 16 13.94 0.55 -4.43
C GLN A 16 12.44 0.61 -4.09
N GLU A 17 11.61 -0.01 -4.92
CA GLU A 17 10.16 -0.12 -4.70
C GLU A 17 9.86 -0.92 -3.41
N ILE A 18 10.53 -2.06 -3.23
CA ILE A 18 10.39 -2.90 -2.03
C ILE A 18 10.85 -2.14 -0.78
N GLU A 19 12.00 -1.46 -0.82
CA GLU A 19 12.51 -0.65 0.29
C GLU A 19 11.53 0.47 0.67
N ALA A 20 10.90 1.12 -0.32
CA ALA A 20 9.87 2.13 -0.09
C ALA A 20 8.65 1.54 0.63
N LEU A 21 8.10 0.42 0.14
CA LEU A 21 6.95 -0.28 0.75
C LEU A 21 7.24 -0.75 2.18
N LEU A 22 8.43 -1.31 2.43
CA LEU A 22 8.87 -1.70 3.77
C LEU A 22 8.98 -0.49 4.70
N SER A 23 9.46 0.64 4.19
CA SER A 23 9.55 1.89 4.94
C SER A 23 8.16 2.41 5.33
N VAL A 24 7.18 2.35 4.42
CA VAL A 24 5.76 2.69 4.71
C VAL A 24 5.24 1.82 5.84
N ARG A 25 5.40 0.50 5.71
CA ARG A 25 4.93 -0.48 6.69
C ARG A 25 5.53 -0.19 8.07
N LYS A 26 6.83 0.07 8.14
CA LYS A 26 7.57 0.29 9.39
C LYS A 26 7.14 1.58 10.09
N ARG A 27 7.06 2.71 9.38
CA ARG A 27 6.74 4.01 10.01
C ARG A 27 5.28 4.13 10.46
N ASN A 28 4.35 3.48 9.77
CA ASN A 28 2.95 3.37 10.22
C ASN A 28 2.71 2.30 11.29
N LYS A 29 3.77 1.56 11.66
CA LYS A 29 3.71 0.45 12.61
C LYS A 29 2.72 -0.64 12.18
N ILE A 30 2.58 -0.89 10.88
CA ILE A 30 1.71 -1.97 10.39
C ILE A 30 2.32 -3.31 10.79
N HIS A 31 1.52 -4.14 11.43
CA HIS A 31 1.94 -5.43 11.96
C HIS A 31 1.02 -6.56 11.46
N CYS A 32 1.23 -7.77 11.98
CA CYS A 32 0.53 -8.95 11.48
C CYS A 32 -0.99 -8.96 11.76
N ARG A 33 -1.44 -8.19 12.76
CA ARG A 33 -2.84 -8.07 13.21
C ARG A 33 -3.49 -6.72 12.85
N SER A 34 -2.80 -5.89 12.07
CA SER A 34 -3.39 -4.65 11.56
C SER A 34 -4.70 -4.95 10.84
N ARG A 35 -5.73 -4.15 11.10
CA ARG A 35 -7.04 -4.25 10.48
C ARG A 35 -6.91 -3.86 9.01
N VAL A 36 -7.51 -4.67 8.14
CA VAL A 36 -7.60 -4.41 6.71
C VAL A 36 -9.07 -4.20 6.38
N GLU A 37 -9.39 -3.06 5.79
CA GLU A 37 -10.72 -2.74 5.27
C GLU A 37 -10.66 -2.68 3.75
N ILE A 38 -11.40 -3.56 3.10
CA ILE A 38 -11.48 -3.61 1.64
C ILE A 38 -12.54 -2.59 1.21
N VAL A 39 -12.12 -1.58 0.45
CA VAL A 39 -12.99 -0.48 0.01
C VAL A 39 -13.36 -0.58 -1.47
N LYS A 40 -12.59 -1.33 -2.25
CA LYS A 40 -12.92 -1.64 -3.65
C LYS A 40 -12.35 -3.00 -4.04
N ALA A 41 -13.18 -3.83 -4.67
CA ALA A 41 -12.77 -5.15 -5.18
C ALA A 41 -13.49 -5.43 -6.50
N GLU A 42 -12.90 -4.97 -7.59
CA GLU A 42 -13.41 -5.11 -8.96
C GLU A 42 -12.40 -5.83 -9.84
N ARG A 43 -12.74 -6.04 -11.11
CA ARG A 43 -11.92 -6.81 -12.07
C ARG A 43 -10.52 -6.24 -12.25
N ASP A 44 -10.40 -4.93 -12.30
CA ASP A 44 -9.20 -4.18 -12.65
C ASP A 44 -8.62 -3.39 -11.48
N VAL A 45 -9.25 -3.45 -10.31
CA VAL A 45 -8.79 -2.72 -9.12
C VAL A 45 -9.13 -3.43 -7.83
N TYR A 46 -8.13 -3.53 -6.96
CA TYR A 46 -8.27 -3.89 -5.56
C TYR A 46 -7.73 -2.76 -4.69
N ALA A 47 -8.55 -2.23 -3.79
CA ALA A 47 -8.14 -1.17 -2.89
C ALA A 47 -8.54 -1.46 -1.45
N ALA A 48 -7.64 -1.13 -0.53
CA ALA A 48 -7.81 -1.37 0.89
C ALA A 48 -7.19 -0.25 1.72
N ILE A 49 -7.78 -0.05 2.91
CA ILE A 49 -7.27 0.83 3.97
C ILE A 49 -6.80 -0.06 5.12
N ILE A 50 -5.61 0.23 5.64
CA ILE A 50 -4.93 -0.57 6.68
C ILE A 50 -4.74 0.31 7.91
N ASP A 51 -5.31 -0.11 9.04
CA ASP A 51 -5.28 0.59 10.33
C ASP A 51 -5.67 2.08 10.24
N GLU A 52 -6.49 2.47 9.26
CA GLU A 52 -6.82 3.89 8.99
C GLU A 52 -5.57 4.77 8.79
N LYS A 53 -4.43 4.17 8.42
CA LYS A 53 -3.13 4.86 8.27
C LYS A 53 -2.56 4.78 6.87
N VAL A 54 -2.80 3.67 6.18
CA VAL A 54 -2.27 3.43 4.83
C VAL A 54 -3.40 3.01 3.92
N ALA A 55 -3.53 3.69 2.79
CA ALA A 55 -4.40 3.27 1.71
C ALA A 55 -3.54 2.71 0.56
N MET A 56 -4.02 1.67 -0.10
CA MET A 56 -3.33 1.07 -1.25
C MET A 56 -4.31 0.75 -2.37
N ARG A 57 -3.81 0.77 -3.61
CA ARG A 57 -4.45 0.33 -4.84
C ARG A 57 -3.55 -0.67 -5.54
N LEU A 58 -4.13 -1.75 -6.06
CA LEU A 58 -3.52 -2.67 -7.01
C LEU A 58 -4.37 -2.73 -8.28
N GLY A 59 -3.71 -2.94 -9.41
CA GLY A 59 -4.34 -3.03 -10.73
C GLY A 59 -4.39 -1.70 -11.49
N PRO A 60 -4.70 -1.74 -12.79
CA PRO A 60 -4.75 -0.54 -13.64
C PRO A 60 -5.99 0.33 -13.39
N GLY A 61 -7.06 -0.22 -12.84
CA GLY A 61 -8.34 0.46 -12.62
C GLY A 61 -8.27 1.57 -11.55
N HIS A 62 -9.09 2.61 -11.69
CA HIS A 62 -8.99 3.81 -10.85
C HIS A 62 -9.47 3.60 -9.41
N TYR A 63 -8.69 4.13 -8.46
CA TYR A 63 -9.06 4.32 -7.06
C TYR A 63 -8.20 5.44 -6.44
N GLU A 64 -8.85 6.30 -5.65
CA GLU A 64 -8.20 7.24 -4.73
C GLU A 64 -8.92 7.16 -3.38
N PRO A 65 -8.19 7.32 -2.26
CA PRO A 65 -8.80 7.25 -0.94
C PRO A 65 -9.75 8.44 -0.68
N PRO A 66 -10.80 8.27 0.15
CA PRO A 66 -11.79 9.32 0.36
C PRO A 66 -11.19 10.57 1.03
N SER A 67 -11.39 11.74 0.42
CA SER A 67 -10.91 13.05 0.91
C SER A 67 -11.71 13.63 2.10
N GLY A 68 -12.32 12.76 2.92
CA GLY A 68 -13.26 13.14 3.97
C GLY A 68 -12.59 13.53 5.29
N SER A 69 -12.77 12.70 6.33
CA SER A 69 -12.25 12.94 7.67
C SER A 69 -10.72 12.84 7.79
N GLN A 70 -10.06 12.33 6.76
CA GLN A 70 -8.65 12.00 6.81
C GLN A 70 -7.95 12.49 5.55
N ASN A 71 -6.87 13.25 5.75
CA ASN A 71 -6.05 13.76 4.66
C ASN A 71 -5.08 12.67 4.22
N TRP A 72 -5.17 12.28 2.95
CA TRP A 72 -4.29 11.29 2.36
C TRP A 72 -3.17 11.97 1.57
N SER A 73 -1.93 11.64 1.89
CA SER A 73 -0.74 12.08 1.18
C SER A 73 -0.21 10.95 0.32
N PHE A 74 0.08 11.25 -0.94
CA PHE A 74 0.75 10.31 -1.82
C PHE A 74 2.14 9.95 -1.28
N VAL A 75 2.51 8.67 -1.38
CA VAL A 75 3.81 8.18 -0.90
C VAL A 75 4.64 7.59 -2.03
N THR A 76 4.09 6.60 -2.73
CA THR A 76 4.82 5.85 -3.75
C THR A 76 3.84 5.19 -4.71
N GLU A 77 4.27 5.03 -5.95
CA GLU A 77 3.59 4.25 -6.98
C GLU A 77 4.62 3.49 -7.81
N GLY A 78 4.14 2.48 -8.50
CA GLY A 78 4.91 1.73 -9.48
C GLY A 78 3.96 1.08 -10.46
N ARG A 79 4.40 0.01 -11.11
CA ARG A 79 3.56 -0.67 -12.11
C ARG A 79 2.33 -1.29 -11.44
N ASP A 80 1.16 -0.75 -11.78
CA ASP A 80 -0.15 -1.21 -11.33
C ASP A 80 -0.31 -1.22 -9.79
N TYR A 81 0.39 -0.34 -9.07
CA TYR A 81 0.12 -0.09 -7.65
C TYR A 81 0.32 1.37 -7.25
N LYS A 82 -0.39 1.80 -6.22
CA LYS A 82 -0.24 3.13 -5.61
C LYS A 82 -0.54 3.09 -4.12
N VAL A 83 0.18 3.87 -3.33
CA VAL A 83 0.09 3.90 -1.86
C VAL A 83 0.01 5.33 -1.35
N TRP A 84 -0.86 5.53 -0.37
CA TRP A 84 -1.06 6.79 0.35
C TRP A 84 -0.94 6.57 1.86
N GLU A 85 -0.56 7.61 2.57
CA GLU A 85 -0.53 7.68 4.02
C GLU A 85 -1.54 8.71 4.52
N ALA A 86 -2.19 8.40 5.63
CA ALA A 86 -2.91 9.41 6.37
C ALA A 86 -1.90 10.40 7.00
N ALA A 87 -2.24 11.69 6.96
CA ALA A 87 -1.52 12.75 7.67
C ALA A 87 -1.65 12.61 9.20
#